data_AF-A0A942P3M2-F1
#
_entry.id   AF-A0A942P3M2-F1
#
_cell.length_a   1.000
_cell.length_b   1.000
_cell.length_c   1.000
_cell.angle_alpha   90.00
_cell.angle_beta   90.00
_cell.angle_gamma   90.00
#
_symmetry.space_group_name_H-M   'P 1'
#
loop_
_entity.id
_entity.type
_entity.pdbx_description
1 polymer ?
#
loop_
_entity_poly.entity_id
_entity_poly.type
_entity_poly.pdbx_seq_one_letter_code
_entity_poly.pdbx_strand_id
1 'polypeptide(L)'
;MKLIFATRPSALARWQTQWVIAALQAAHPGLECEEKIITTQGDKILDKPLPEIGGKGVFTQELESELLSGAVHCAVHSLKDLPVENPAGLTVGSIPARA
;
A
#
# COMPACT_ATOMS: atom_id res chain seq x y z
N MET A 1 7.10 -7.21 18.61
CA MET A 1 7.48 -6.29 17.52
C MET A 1 6.26 -6.14 16.64
N LYS A 2 5.84 -4.89 16.38
CA LYS A 2 4.58 -4.57 15.69
C LYS A 2 4.88 -4.10 14.27
N LEU A 3 4.24 -4.71 13.27
CA LEU A 3 4.33 -4.26 11.88
C LEU A 3 3.20 -3.28 11.58
N ILE A 4 3.55 -2.20 10.87
CA ILE A 4 2.62 -1.14 10.48
C ILE A 4 2.48 -1.20 8.96
N PHE A 5 1.26 -1.42 8.49
CA PHE A 5 0.91 -1.54 7.08
C PHE A 5 0.25 -0.25 6.59
N ALA A 6 0.88 0.41 5.62
CA ALA A 6 0.29 1.49 4.87
C ALA A 6 -0.81 0.98 3.92
N THR A 7 -1.97 1.62 3.96
CA THR A 7 -3.08 1.35 3.04
C THR A 7 -3.83 2.62 2.67
N ARG A 8 -4.43 2.64 1.49
CA ARG A 8 -5.39 3.68 1.09
C ARG A 8 -6.72 3.55 1.85
N PRO A 9 -7.52 4.64 1.94
CA PRO A 9 -8.78 4.65 2.69
C PRO A 9 -9.91 3.84 2.04
N SER A 10 -9.80 3.49 0.75
CA SER A 10 -10.85 2.75 0.05
C SER A 10 -11.14 1.40 0.71
N ALA A 11 -12.40 0.98 0.71
CA ALA A 11 -12.83 -0.28 1.28
C ALA A 11 -12.05 -1.48 0.70
N LEU A 12 -11.78 -1.46 -0.61
CA LEU A 12 -11.01 -2.51 -1.27
C LEU A 12 -9.55 -2.54 -0.83
N ALA A 13 -8.86 -1.39 -0.74
CA ALA A 13 -7.47 -1.36 -0.30
C ALA A 13 -7.32 -1.84 1.14
N ARG A 14 -8.23 -1.44 2.03
CA ARG A 14 -8.28 -1.93 3.40
C ARG A 14 -8.53 -3.43 3.47
N TRP A 15 -9.48 -3.94 2.70
CA TRP A 15 -9.74 -5.37 2.63
C TRP A 15 -8.51 -6.16 2.16
N GLN A 16 -7.82 -5.69 1.11
CA GLN A 16 -6.59 -6.31 0.60
C GLN A 16 -5.50 -6.34 1.68
N THR A 17 -5.34 -5.24 2.41
CA THR A 17 -4.37 -5.11 3.50
C THR A 17 -4.70 -6.07 4.65
N GLN A 18 -5.96 -6.12 5.07
CA GLN A 18 -6.43 -7.02 6.12
C GLN A 18 -6.28 -8.50 5.73
N TRP A 19 -6.51 -8.83 4.46
CA TRP A 19 -6.30 -10.18 3.94
C TRP A 19 -4.83 -10.61 4.03
N VAL A 20 -3.89 -9.72 3.65
CA VAL A 20 -2.44 -9.97 3.81
C VAL A 20 -2.07 -10.12 5.29
N ILE A 21 -2.57 -9.23 6.16
CA ILE A 21 -2.32 -9.30 7.61
C ILE A 21 -2.81 -10.63 8.18
N ALA A 22 -4.02 -11.06 7.83
CA ALA A 22 -4.59 -12.31 8.31
C ALA A 22 -3.73 -13.52 7.89
N ALA A 23 -3.24 -13.54 6.65
CA ALA A 23 -2.33 -14.58 6.16
C ALA A 23 -1.01 -14.60 6.94
N LEU A 24 -0.43 -13.43 7.21
CA LEU A 24 0.81 -13.32 8.00
C LEU A 24 0.62 -13.77 9.45
N GLN A 25 -0.50 -13.40 10.07
CA GLN A 25 -0.83 -13.81 11.45
C GLN A 25 -1.10 -15.31 11.56
N ALA A 26 -1.68 -15.93 10.54
CA ALA A 26 -1.84 -17.38 10.47
C ALA A 26 -0.50 -18.11 10.37
N ALA A 27 0.45 -17.57 9.59
CA ALA A 27 1.79 -18.12 9.44
C ALA A 27 2.71 -17.84 10.65
N HIS A 28 2.48 -16.72 11.34
CA HIS A 28 3.28 -16.27 12.49
C HIS A 28 2.39 -15.92 13.68
N PRO A 29 1.97 -16.93 14.48
CA PRO A 29 1.17 -16.71 15.68
C PRO A 29 1.88 -15.76 16.65
N GLY A 30 1.23 -14.65 17.00
CA GLY A 30 1.79 -13.61 17.88
C GLY A 30 2.39 -12.40 17.14
N LEU A 31 2.37 -12.39 15.81
CA LEU A 31 2.73 -11.19 15.04
C LEU A 31 1.66 -10.10 15.23
N GLU A 32 2.06 -8.98 15.82
CA GLU A 32 1.21 -7.80 15.95
C GLU A 32 1.25 -6.97 14.66
N CYS A 33 0.09 -6.62 14.13
CA CYS A 33 -0.07 -5.82 12.92
C CYS A 33 -1.04 -4.65 13.16
N GLU A 34 -0.81 -3.52 12.48
CA GLU A 34 -1.69 -2.36 12.48
C GLU A 34 -1.78 -1.75 11.08
N GLU A 35 -2.96 -1.24 10.73
CA GLU A 35 -3.16 -0.43 9.52
C GLU A 35 -2.88 1.04 9.82
N LYS A 36 -2.05 1.70 8.99
CA LYS A 36 -1.97 3.16 8.89
C LYS A 36 -2.64 3.60 7.60
N ILE A 37 -3.77 4.29 7.73
CA ILE A 37 -4.52 4.79 6.57
C ILE A 37 -3.87 6.07 6.06
N ILE A 38 -3.52 6.08 4.77
CA ILE A 38 -2.86 7.21 4.10
C ILE A 38 -3.71 7.64 2.91
N THR A 39 -4.08 8.92 2.88
CA THR A 39 -4.86 9.50 1.77
C THR A 39 -3.90 10.04 0.72
N THR A 40 -4.01 9.51 -0.50
CA THR A 40 -3.17 9.90 -1.63
C THR A 40 -3.76 11.08 -2.41
N GLN A 41 -2.99 11.71 -3.29
CA GLN A 41 -3.54 12.68 -4.24
C GLN A 41 -4.66 12.10 -5.10
N GLY A 42 -4.52 10.85 -5.56
CA GLY A 42 -5.56 10.17 -6.32
C GLY A 42 -6.85 9.91 -5.55
N ASP A 43 -6.79 9.84 -4.21
CA ASP A 43 -7.99 9.76 -3.37
C ASP A 43 -8.71 11.11 -3.23
N LYS A 44 -7.98 12.22 -3.37
CA LYS A 44 -8.51 13.58 -3.23
C LYS A 44 -9.12 14.10 -4.54
N ILE A 45 -8.62 13.66 -5.69
CA ILE A 45 -9.03 14.15 -7.01
C ILE A 45 -9.88 13.07 -7.69
N LEU A 46 -11.20 13.15 -7.52
CA LEU A 46 -12.18 12.19 -8.06
C LEU A 46 -12.93 12.71 -9.29
N ASP A 47 -12.80 14.01 -9.57
CA ASP A 47 -13.57 14.78 -10.56
C ASP A 47 -12.84 14.98 -11.88
N LYS A 48 -11.60 14.50 -11.99
CA LYS A 48 -10.77 14.61 -13.20
C LYS A 48 -10.33 13.24 -13.71
N PRO A 49 -10.26 13.04 -15.04
CA PRO A 49 -9.66 11.85 -15.62
C PRO A 49 -8.20 11.68 -15.15
N LEU A 50 -7.81 10.46 -14.80
CA LEU A 50 -6.44 10.09 -14.40
C LEU A 50 -5.32 10.65 -15.30
N PRO A 51 -5.44 10.64 -16.65
CA PRO A 51 -4.43 11.24 -17.53
C PRO A 51 -4.21 12.74 -17.31
N GLU A 52 -5.22 13.47 -16.84
CA GLU A 52 -5.18 14.93 -16.63
C GLU A 52 -4.64 15.31 -15.25
N ILE A 53 -4.68 14.39 -14.28
CA ILE A 53 -4.13 14.60 -12.93
C ILE A 53 -2.60 14.66 -12.98
N GLY A 54 -2.00 13.99 -13.96
CA GLY A 54 -0.56 13.97 -14.17
C GLY A 54 0.19 13.12 -13.13
N GLY A 55 1.31 12.53 -13.57
CA GLY A 55 2.30 11.92 -12.69
C GLY A 55 2.27 10.39 -12.61
N LYS A 56 3.45 9.77 -12.64
CA LYS A 56 3.63 8.40 -12.14
C LYS A 56 3.39 8.43 -10.62
N GLY A 57 2.65 7.47 -10.08
CA GLY A 57 2.53 7.28 -8.62
C GLY A 57 1.44 8.07 -7.91
N VAL A 58 0.40 8.55 -8.61
CA VAL A 58 -0.75 9.29 -8.03
C VAL A 58 -1.44 8.56 -6.86
N PHE A 59 -1.33 7.23 -6.80
CA PHE A 59 -1.88 6.39 -5.71
C PHE A 59 -0.81 5.74 -4.83
N THR A 60 0.48 5.98 -5.07
CA THR A 60 1.58 5.27 -4.39
C THR A 60 2.53 6.22 -3.68
N GLN A 61 2.70 7.45 -4.17
CA GLN A 61 3.73 8.39 -3.69
C GLN A 61 3.67 8.66 -2.18
N GLU A 62 2.49 8.90 -1.61
CA GLU A 62 2.38 9.15 -0.17
C GLU A 62 2.69 7.90 0.67
N LEU A 63 2.34 6.70 0.18
CA LEU A 63 2.65 5.45 0.87
C LEU A 63 4.15 5.13 0.77
N GLU A 64 4.77 5.40 -0.38
CA GLU A 64 6.22 5.27 -0.60
C GLU A 64 7.01 6.21 0.32
N SER A 65 6.55 7.44 0.51
CA SER A 65 7.18 8.40 1.43
C SER A 65 7.15 7.91 2.89
N GLU A 66 6.05 7.30 3.30
CA GLU A 66 5.88 6.71 4.63
C GLU A 66 6.78 5.48 4.83
N LEU A 67 6.96 4.66 3.79
CA LEU A 67 7.91 3.55 3.79
C LEU A 67 9.36 4.04 3.90
N LEU A 68 9.74 5.02 3.07
CA LEU A 68 11.11 5.55 3.03
C LEU A 68 11.51 6.26 4.34
N SER A 69 10.54 6.86 5.04
CA SER A 69 10.79 7.47 6.35
C SER A 69 10.85 6.46 7.50
N GLY A 70 10.48 5.20 7.25
CA GLY A 70 10.40 4.15 8.27
C GLY A 70 9.19 4.29 9.22
N ALA A 71 8.26 5.20 8.92
CA ALA A 71 7.04 5.38 9.71
C ALA A 71 6.04 4.23 9.52
N VAL A 72 6.16 3.50 8.40
CA VAL A 72 5.48 2.23 8.16
C VAL A 72 6.49 1.18 7.69
N HIS A 73 6.14 -0.09 7.82
CA HIS A 73 7.03 -1.21 7.52
C HIS A 73 6.70 -1.88 6.17
N CYS A 74 5.43 -1.84 5.76
CA CYS A 74 4.93 -2.47 4.56
C CYS A 74 3.81 -1.62 3.94
N ALA A 75 3.58 -1.74 2.64
CA ALA A 75 2.41 -1.20 1.96
C ALA A 75 1.77 -2.29 1.09
N VAL A 76 0.44 -2.34 1.03
CA VAL A 76 -0.30 -3.29 0.21
C VAL A 76 -1.00 -2.54 -0.92
N HIS A 77 -0.80 -3.02 -2.15
CA HIS A 77 -1.37 -2.43 -3.35
C HIS A 77 -2.01 -3.50 -4.24
N SER A 78 -2.96 -3.07 -5.07
CA SER A 78 -3.26 -3.83 -6.28
C SER A 78 -2.06 -3.72 -7.22
N LEU A 79 -1.55 -4.87 -7.70
CA LEU A 79 -0.31 -4.90 -8.49
C LEU A 79 -0.36 -4.02 -9.74
N LYS A 80 -1.54 -3.85 -10.34
CA LYS A 80 -1.76 -2.98 -11.52
C LYS A 80 -1.50 -1.50 -11.26
N ASP A 81 -1.55 -1.07 -10.00
CA ASP A 81 -1.39 0.34 -9.60
C ASP A 81 0.06 0.68 -9.27
N LEU A 82 0.95 -0.32 -9.22
CA LEU A 82 2.39 -0.12 -8.98
C LEU A 82 3.10 0.31 -10.27
N PRO A 83 4.14 1.16 -10.16
CA PRO A 83 5.00 1.48 -11.30
C PRO A 83 5.76 0.24 -11.78
N VAL A 84 6.16 0.26 -13.06
CA VAL A 84 6.98 -0.81 -13.65
C VAL A 84 8.37 -0.89 -13.00
N GLU A 85 8.93 0.26 -12.66
CA GLU A 85 10.22 0.37 -11.97
C GLU A 85 9.97 0.63 -10.48
N ASN A 86 10.67 -0.10 -9.62
CA ASN A 86 10.62 0.14 -8.19
C ASN A 86 11.24 1.52 -7.86
N PRO A 87 10.62 2.31 -6.96
CA PRO A 87 11.25 3.50 -6.42
C PRO A 87 12.58 3.16 -5.73
N ALA A 88 13.56 4.05 -5.81
CA ALA A 88 14.84 3.86 -5.13
C ALA A 88 14.63 3.64 -3.62
N GLY A 89 15.24 2.60 -3.07
CA GLY A 89 15.11 2.23 -1.65
C GLY A 89 13.88 1.37 -1.32
N LEU A 90 12.99 1.13 -2.27
CA LEU A 90 11.81 0.27 -2.11
C LEU A 90 11.86 -0.92 -3.07
N THR A 91 11.16 -1.99 -2.72
CA THR A 91 11.01 -3.16 -3.58
C THR A 91 9.67 -3.85 -3.32
N VAL A 92 9.17 -4.55 -4.34
CA VAL A 92 8.03 -5.46 -4.17
C VAL A 92 8.51 -6.71 -3.42
N GLY A 93 8.18 -6.80 -2.14
CA GLY A 93 8.65 -7.89 -1.27
C GLY A 93 7.87 -9.19 -1.41
N SER A 94 6.63 -9.15 -1.92
CA SER A 94 5.78 -10.33 -2.09
C SER A 94 4.68 -10.08 -3.12
N ILE A 95 4.33 -11.13 -3.87
CA ILE A 95 3.16 -11.16 -4.76
C ILE A 95 2.31 -12.36 -4.33
N PRO A 96 1.16 -12.15 -3.68
CA PRO A 96 0.27 -13.24 -3.29
C PRO A 96 -0.33 -13.97 -4.51
N ALA A 97 -0.93 -15.14 -4.27
CA ALA A 97 -1.65 -15.86 -5.32
C ALA A 97 -2.72 -14.97 -5.97
N ARG A 98 -2.81 -15.03 -7.30
CA ARG A 98 -3.79 -14.24 -8.05
C ARG A 98 -5.19 -14.75 -7.74
N ALA A 99 -6.09 -13.83 -7.36
CA ALA A 99 -7.52 -14.08 -7.20
C ALA A 99 -8.22 -14.30 -8.54
#